data_AF-A0A9P1DMK3-F1
#
_entry.id   AF-A0A9P1DMK3-F1
#
_cell.length_a   1.000
_cell.length_b   1.000
_cell.length_c   1.000
_cell.angle_alpha   90.00
_cell.angle_beta   90.00
_cell.angle_gamma   90.00
#
_symmetry.space_group_name_H-M   'P 1'
#
loop_
_entity.id
_entity.type
_entity.pdbx_description
1 polymer ?
#
loop_
_entity_poly.entity_id
_entity_poly.type
_entity_poly.pdbx_seq_one_letter_code
_entity_poly.pdbx_strand_id
1 'polypeptide(L)' 'ADGQQLWVPLLEKAYAKAHGSYQAISGGEIAEALLDLTGCPTESIDFDESGSPF' A
#
# COMPACT_ATOMS: atom_id res chain seq x y z
N ALA A 1 -1.66 -24.25 -6.35
CA ALA A 1 -3.03 -23.80 -6.66
C ALA A 1 -3.48 -22.93 -5.50
N ASP A 2 -3.04 -21.67 -5.54
CA ASP A 2 -3.21 -20.67 -4.48
C ASP A 2 -4.60 -20.00 -4.52
N GLY A 3 -5.61 -20.69 -5.06
CA GLY A 3 -6.96 -20.16 -5.27
C GLY A 3 -7.83 -20.06 -4.00
N GLN A 4 -7.28 -20.39 -2.83
CA GLN A 4 -8.00 -20.34 -1.55
C GLN A 4 -7.61 -19.12 -0.68
N GLN A 5 -6.67 -18.28 -1.13
CA GLN A 5 -6.28 -17.07 -0.41
C GLN A 5 -7.19 -15.90 -0.79
N LEU A 6 -8.43 -15.93 -0.32
CA LEU A 6 -9.40 -14.86 -0.55
C LEU A 6 -9.18 -13.64 0.35
N TRP A 7 -8.29 -13.72 1.34
CA TRP A 7 -8.06 -12.63 2.27
C TRP A 7 -7.48 -11.38 1.60
N VAL A 8 -6.58 -11.55 0.61
CA VAL A 8 -5.98 -10.43 -0.14
C VAL A 8 -7.04 -9.63 -0.91
N PRO A 9 -7.85 -10.23 -1.81
CA PRO A 9 -8.86 -9.48 -2.55
C PRO A 9 -9.99 -8.95 -1.66
N LEU A 10 -10.28 -9.59 -0.53
CA LEU A 10 -11.26 -9.08 0.44
C LEU A 10 -10.74 -7.84 1.18
N LEU A 11 -9.46 -7.83 1.56
CA LEU A 11 -8.80 -6.68 2.18
C LEU A 11 -8.78 -5.50 1.22
N GLU A 12 -8.36 -5.73 -0.03
CA GLU A 12 -8.35 -4.72 -1.09
C GLU A 12 -9.75 -4.14 -1.31
N LYS A 13 -10.80 -4.98 -1.32
CA LYS A 13 -12.19 -4.52 -1.43
C LYS A 13 -12.64 -3.65 -0.26
N ALA A 14 -12.26 -4.02 0.97
CA ALA A 14 -12.60 -3.26 2.15
C ALA A 14 -11.89 -1.89 2.14
N TYR A 15 -10.63 -1.87 1.72
CA TYR A 15 -9.83 -0.67 1.53
C TYR A 15 -10.43 0.23 0.44
N ALA A 16 -10.69 -0.31 -0.75
CA ALA A 16 -11.38 0.40 -1.83
C ALA A 16 -12.74 0.99 -1.39
N LYS A 17 -13.48 0.27 -0.54
CA LYS A 17 -14.76 0.77 0.01
C LYS A 17 -14.55 1.92 1.00
N ALA A 18 -13.54 1.86 1.85
CA ALA A 18 -13.22 2.94 2.79
C ALA A 18 -12.79 4.23 2.06
N HIS A 19 -12.04 4.10 0.97
CA HIS A 19 -11.60 5.21 0.11
C HIS A 19 -12.60 5.57 -1.01
N GLY A 20 -13.75 4.88 -1.08
CA GLY A 20 -14.88 5.21 -1.97
C GLY A 20 -14.95 4.45 -3.29
N SER A 21 -13.83 4.03 -3.88
CA SER A 21 -13.83 3.11 -5.03
C SER A 21 -12.45 2.49 -5.27
N TYR A 22 -12.37 1.41 -6.07
CA TYR A 22 -11.09 0.86 -6.54
C TYR A 22 -10.26 1.87 -7.33
N GLN A 23 -10.92 2.80 -8.02
CA GLN A 23 -10.25 3.84 -8.79
C GLN A 23 -9.63 4.91 -7.88
N ALA A 24 -10.17 5.10 -6.67
CA ALA A 24 -9.64 6.04 -5.68
C ALA A 24 -8.35 5.54 -5.01
N ILE A 25 -8.13 4.22 -4.97
CA ILE A 25 -6.91 3.61 -4.44
C ILE A 25 -5.86 3.32 -5.54
N SER A 26 -6.21 3.58 -6.81
CA SER A 26 -5.32 3.35 -7.94
C SER A 26 -4.29 4.47 -8.03
N GLY A 27 -3.02 4.14 -7.78
CA GLY A 27 -1.91 5.10 -7.76
C GLY A 27 -1.63 5.75 -6.40
N GLY A 28 -2.18 5.22 -5.30
CA GLY A 28 -1.82 5.64 -3.94
C GLY A 28 -0.44 5.13 -3.52
N GLU A 29 0.12 5.76 -2.48
CA GLU A 29 1.46 5.43 -1.97
C GLU A 29 1.41 4.25 -0.99
N ILE A 30 2.42 3.37 -1.03
CA ILE A 30 2.46 2.18 -0.16
C ILE A 30 2.60 2.60 1.31
N ALA A 31 3.34 3.67 1.57
CA ALA A 31 3.51 4.21 2.92
C ALA A 31 2.18 4.67 3.55
N GLU A 32 1.28 5.28 2.76
CA GLU A 32 -0.06 5.67 3.23
C GLU A 32 -0.92 4.45 3.54
N ALA A 33 -0.90 3.45 2.65
CA ALA A 33 -1.63 2.21 2.89
C ALA A 33 -1.12 1.45 4.14
N LEU A 34 0.18 1.44 4.38
CA LEU A 34 0.78 0.82 5.57
C LEU A 34 0.40 1.59 6.85
N LEU A 35 0.39 2.92 6.80
CA LEU A 35 -0.09 3.75 7.91
C LEU A 35 -1.55 3.42 8.23
N ASP A 36 -2.42 3.34 7.23
CA ASP A 36 -3.84 3.06 7.44
C ASP A 36 -4.11 1.64 7.94
N LEU A 37 -3.31 0.66 7.50
CA LEU A 37 -3.45 -0.74 7.89
C LEU A 37 -2.84 -1.05 9.26
N THR A 38 -1.81 -0.32 9.69
CA THR A 38 -1.07 -0.60 10.94
C THR A 38 -1.31 0.43 12.04
N GLY A 39 -1.76 1.64 11.68
CA GLY A 39 -1.85 2.80 12.58
C GLY A 39 -0.50 3.38 13.00
N CYS A 40 0.62 2.89 12.44
CA CYS A 40 1.97 3.30 12.78
C CYS A 40 2.57 4.23 11.70
N PRO A 41 3.41 5.20 12.09
CA PRO A 41 4.14 6.02 11.12
C PRO A 41 5.01 5.13 10.22
N THR A 42 4.95 5.39 8.92
CA THR A 42 5.69 4.63 7.89
C THR A 42 6.61 5.57 7.12
N GLU A 43 7.84 5.12 6.86
CA GLU A 43 8.83 5.84 6.03
C GLU A 43 9.29 4.95 4.87
N SER A 44 9.50 5.55 3.70
CA SER A 44 10.08 4.90 2.52
C SER A 44 11.57 5.20 2.46
N ILE A 45 12.40 4.15 2.41
CA ILE A 45 13.85 4.27 2.30
C ILE A 45 14.27 3.84 0.89
N ASP A 46 14.74 4.80 0.11
CA ASP A 46 15.33 4.52 -1.20
C ASP A 46 16.78 4.07 -1.03
N PHE A 47 17.06 2.83 -1.41
CA PHE A 47 18.41 2.26 -1.31
C PHE A 47 19.34 2.69 -2.46
N ASP A 48 18.84 3.47 -3.42
CA ASP A 48 19.60 3.95 -4.58
C ASP A 48 20.26 5.32 -4.35
N GLU A 49 20.51 5.72 -3.10
CA GLU A 49 21.37 6.87 -2.80
C GLU A 49 22.85 6.44 -2.74
N SER A 50 23.35 5.89 -3.86
CA SER A 50 24.77 5.63 -4.09
C SER A 50 25.29 6.41 -5.31
N GLY A 51 24.94 7.70 -5.38
CA GLY A 51 25.35 8.59 -6.48
C GLY A 51 25.43 10.08 -6.12
N SER A 52 26.24 10.40 -5.11
CA SER A 52 26.94 11.66 -4.79
C SER A 52 26.53 13.01 -5.45
N PRO A 53 26.35 14.09 -4.67
CA PRO A 53 26.49 15.47 -5.15
C PRO A 53 27.94 16.03 -5.06
N PHE A 54 28.97 15.20 -4.85
CA PHE A 54 30.39 15.56 -4.93
C PHE A 54 31.17 14.59 -5.83
#